data_AF-A0A0W8FXR7-F1
#
_entry.id   AF-A0A0W8FXR7-F1
#
_cell.length_a   1.000
_cell.length_b   1.000
_cell.length_c   1.000
_cell.angle_alpha   90.00
_cell.angle_beta   90.00
_cell.angle_gamma   90.00
#
_symmetry.space_group_name_H-M   'P 1'
#
loop_
_entity.id
_entity.type
_entity.pdbx_description
1 polymer ?
#
loop_
_entity_poly.entity_id
_entity_poly.type
_entity_poly.pdbx_seq_one_letter_code
_entity_poly.pdbx_strand_id
1 'polypeptide(L)'
;MTTRIRNRVIRPSSRKESSAYRVKCENVGLKDVLQINISHESLPQINYTYEIQGEELKGKNSIHFDATSDGEVTWKDGVKPKRIY
;
A
#
# COMPACT_ATOMS: atom_id res chain seq x y z
N MET A 1 9.03 17.14 7.63
CA MET A 1 8.23 16.44 6.63
C MET A 1 9.16 15.48 5.93
N THR A 2 8.95 14.18 6.12
CA THR A 2 9.81 13.15 5.54
C THR A 2 8.94 12.12 4.83
N THR A 3 9.39 11.65 3.66
CA THR A 3 8.70 10.56 2.95
C THR A 3 9.19 9.21 3.45
N ARG A 4 8.26 8.39 3.90
CA ARG A 4 8.49 7.00 4.31
C ARG A 4 8.05 6.09 3.17
N ILE A 5 8.98 5.27 2.65
CA ILE A 5 8.70 4.41 1.50
C ILE A 5 8.46 2.97 1.96
N ARG A 6 7.41 2.35 1.43
CA ARG A 6 7.10 0.93 1.61
C ARG A 6 6.89 0.26 0.26
N ASN A 7 7.55 -0.87 0.05
CA ASN A 7 7.40 -1.64 -1.17
C ASN A 7 6.58 -2.91 -0.90
N ARG A 8 5.63 -3.20 -1.79
CA ARG A 8 4.85 -4.44 -1.78
C ARG A 8 4.84 -5.06 -3.16
N VAL A 9 4.84 -6.39 -3.18
CA VAL A 9 4.75 -7.18 -4.40
C VAL A 9 3.48 -8.02 -4.26
N ILE A 10 2.57 -7.89 -5.22
CA ILE A 10 1.42 -8.76 -5.38
C ILE A 10 1.96 -10.11 -5.88
N ARG A 11 1.65 -11.18 -5.14
CA ARG A 11 2.19 -12.52 -5.39
C ARG A 11 1.11 -13.60 -5.48
N PRO A 12 0.30 -13.64 -6.55
CA PRO A 12 -0.78 -14.61 -6.69
C PRO A 12 -0.28 -16.06 -6.68
N SER A 13 0.97 -16.32 -7.07
CA SER A 13 1.59 -17.67 -7.04
C SER A 13 1.67 -18.28 -5.64
N SER A 14 1.73 -17.44 -4.60
CA SER A 14 1.95 -17.86 -3.21
C SER A 14 0.90 -17.33 -2.24
N ARG A 15 -0.03 -16.48 -2.69
CA ARG A 15 -1.08 -15.88 -1.87
C ARG A 15 -2.44 -16.02 -2.54
N LYS A 16 -3.43 -16.43 -1.76
CA LYS A 16 -4.85 -16.38 -2.16
C LYS A 16 -5.30 -14.93 -2.32
N GLU A 17 -6.20 -14.65 -3.26
CA GLU A 17 -6.75 -13.30 -3.49
C GLU A 17 -7.45 -12.72 -2.25
N SER A 18 -8.05 -13.58 -1.40
CA SER A 18 -8.67 -13.14 -0.13
C SER A 18 -7.67 -12.71 0.96
N SER A 19 -6.36 -12.88 0.73
CA SER A 19 -5.32 -12.56 1.72
C SER A 19 -4.83 -11.13 1.58
N ALA A 20 -5.19 -10.30 2.57
CA ALA A 20 -4.78 -8.91 2.61
C ALA A 20 -3.25 -8.71 2.71
N TYR A 21 -2.77 -7.67 2.05
CA TYR A 21 -1.40 -7.17 2.12
C TYR A 21 -1.30 -6.08 3.17
N ARG A 22 -0.53 -6.36 4.23
CA ARG A 22 -0.28 -5.39 5.32
C ARG A 22 0.78 -4.38 4.91
N VAL A 23 0.59 -3.09 5.17
CA VAL A 23 1.61 -2.04 5.06
C VAL A 23 1.82 -1.42 6.44
N LYS A 24 3.06 -1.44 6.93
CA LYS A 24 3.40 -0.90 8.26
C LYS A 24 3.53 0.63 8.22
N CYS A 25 2.82 1.31 9.11
CA CYS A 25 2.83 2.77 9.26
C CYS A 25 3.12 3.26 10.69
N GLU A 26 3.52 2.37 11.62
CA GLU A 26 3.81 2.65 13.03
C GLU A 26 4.82 3.80 13.33
N ASN A 27 5.60 4.23 12.33
CA ASN A 27 6.59 5.32 12.46
C ASN A 27 6.37 6.46 11.47
N VAL A 28 5.17 6.58 10.90
CA VAL A 28 4.82 7.71 10.03
C VAL A 28 4.30 8.83 10.94
N GLY A 29 5.09 9.90 11.07
CA GLY A 29 4.67 11.06 11.85
C GLY A 29 3.51 11.81 11.17
N LEU A 30 2.78 12.63 11.91
CA LEU A 30 1.62 13.38 11.38
C LEU A 30 1.99 14.26 10.16
N LYS A 31 3.20 14.80 10.12
CA LYS A 31 3.72 15.65 9.03
C LYS A 31 4.52 14.87 7.98
N ASP A 32 4.55 13.55 8.06
CA ASP A 32 5.23 12.70 7.09
C ASP A 32 4.28 12.28 5.97
N VAL A 33 4.85 11.78 4.88
CA VAL A 33 4.10 11.15 3.79
C VAL A 33 4.49 9.68 3.74
N LEU A 34 3.51 8.78 3.68
CA LEU A 34 3.74 7.38 3.40
C LEU A 34 3.57 7.15 1.90
N GLN A 35 4.67 6.84 1.22
CA GLN A 35 4.68 6.40 -0.17
C GLN A 35 4.72 4.88 -0.23
N ILE A 36 3.84 4.28 -1.03
CA ILE A 36 3.68 2.83 -1.15
C ILE A 36 3.81 2.46 -2.60
N ASN A 37 4.88 1.75 -2.93
CA ASN A 37 5.11 1.22 -4.27
C ASN A 37 4.60 -0.23 -4.31
N ILE A 38 3.70 -0.52 -5.24
CA ILE A 38 3.11 -1.84 -5.42
C ILE A 38 3.48 -2.35 -6.81
N SER A 39 4.25 -3.44 -6.85
CA SER A 39 4.56 -4.16 -8.07
C SER A 39 3.87 -5.52 -8.12
N HIS A 40 3.88 -6.18 -9.28
CA HIS A 40 3.37 -7.54 -9.45
C HIS A 40 4.48 -8.51 -9.83
N GLU A 41 4.45 -9.74 -9.32
CA GLU A 41 5.55 -10.71 -9.53
C GLU A 41 5.69 -11.21 -10.97
N SER A 42 4.59 -11.24 -11.73
CA SER A 42 4.57 -11.75 -13.12
C SER A 42 4.14 -10.71 -14.17
N LEU A 43 3.71 -9.52 -13.75
CA LEU A 43 3.09 -8.52 -14.62
C LEU A 43 3.85 -7.19 -14.47
N PRO A 44 4.90 -6.97 -15.28
CA PRO A 44 5.81 -5.83 -15.10
C PRO A 44 5.15 -4.47 -15.35
N GLN A 45 4.02 -4.43 -16.06
CA GLN A 45 3.23 -3.21 -16.27
C GLN A 45 2.53 -2.71 -14.99
N ILE A 46 2.41 -3.56 -13.96
CA ILE A 46 1.86 -3.16 -12.67
C ILE A 46 2.99 -2.64 -11.81
N ASN A 47 3.06 -1.31 -11.73
CA ASN A 47 3.92 -0.58 -10.83
C ASN A 47 3.21 0.69 -10.37
N TYR A 48 2.44 0.57 -9.29
CA TYR A 48 1.62 1.66 -8.78
C TYR A 48 2.32 2.36 -7.64
N THR A 49 2.23 3.68 -7.61
CA THR A 49 2.70 4.48 -6.48
C THR A 49 1.52 5.17 -5.82
N TYR A 50 1.34 4.92 -4.53
CA TYR A 50 0.32 5.55 -3.70
C TYR A 50 0.94 6.42 -2.63
N GLU A 51 0.31 7.55 -2.33
CA GLU A 51 0.69 8.44 -1.23
C GLU A 51 -0.45 8.62 -0.23
N ILE A 52 -0.07 8.71 1.04
CA ILE A 52 -0.99 8.96 2.17
C ILE A 52 -0.33 9.96 3.11
N GLN A 53 -1.09 10.96 3.53
CA GLN A 53 -0.59 11.90 4.54
C GLN A 53 -0.55 11.24 5.91
N GLY A 54 0.47 11.52 6.70
CA GLY A 54 0.63 10.96 8.04
C GLY A 54 -0.55 11.24 8.98
N GLU A 55 -1.25 12.36 8.77
CA GLU A 55 -2.48 12.70 9.50
C GLU A 55 -3.58 11.64 9.30
N GLU A 56 -3.72 11.07 8.12
CA GLU A 56 -4.70 10.01 7.81
C GLU A 56 -4.33 8.66 8.43
N LEU A 57 -3.09 8.53 8.89
CA LEU A 57 -2.53 7.33 9.53
C LEU A 57 -2.46 7.46 11.05
N LYS A 58 -2.96 8.57 11.61
CA LYS A 58 -2.96 8.82 13.05
C LYS A 58 -3.65 7.67 13.80
N GLY A 59 -2.92 7.07 14.75
CA GLY A 59 -3.41 5.95 15.55
C GLY A 59 -3.41 4.60 14.84
N LYS A 60 -2.90 4.49 13.61
CA LYS A 60 -2.78 3.23 12.87
C LYS A 60 -1.32 2.74 12.89
N ASN A 61 -1.13 1.48 13.28
CA ASN A 61 0.18 0.81 13.18
C ASN A 61 0.40 0.18 11.80
N SER A 62 -0.69 -0.18 11.13
CA SER A 62 -0.69 -0.68 9.77
C SER A 62 -2.00 -0.42 9.07
N ILE A 63 -1.93 -0.43 7.74
CA ILE A 63 -3.07 -0.40 6.83
C ILE A 63 -3.02 -1.62 5.92
N HIS A 64 -4.13 -1.96 5.28
CA HIS A 64 -4.21 -3.13 4.44
C HIS A 64 -4.81 -2.81 3.07
N PHE A 65 -4.43 -3.60 2.08
CA PHE A 65 -5.11 -3.66 0.78
C PHE A 65 -5.28 -5.11 0.34
N ASP A 66 -6.34 -5.39 -0.40
CA ASP A 66 -6.44 -6.61 -1.19
C ASP A 66 -5.92 -6.36 -2.60
N ALA A 67 -5.49 -7.42 -3.26
CA ALA A 67 -5.14 -7.35 -4.66
C ALA A 67 -5.64 -8.58 -5.41
N THR A 68 -6.21 -8.37 -6.60
CA THR A 68 -6.56 -9.46 -7.52
C THR A 68 -5.32 -9.99 -8.23
N SER A 69 -5.46 -11.15 -8.87
CA SER A 69 -4.41 -11.76 -9.69
C SER A 69 -4.00 -10.90 -10.89
N ASP A 70 -4.91 -10.03 -11.36
CA ASP A 70 -4.68 -9.07 -12.45
C ASP A 70 -4.09 -7.75 -11.95
N GLY A 71 -3.85 -7.62 -10.65
CA GLY A 71 -3.21 -6.45 -10.04
C GLY A 71 -4.12 -5.35 -9.55
N GLU A 72 -5.43 -5.53 -9.58
CA GLU A 72 -6.35 -4.52 -9.07
C GLU A 72 -6.20 -4.39 -7.56
N VAL A 73 -5.95 -3.17 -7.06
CA VAL A 73 -5.69 -2.90 -5.64
C VAL A 73 -6.89 -2.24 -4.98
N THR A 74 -7.39 -2.82 -3.89
CA THR A 74 -8.48 -2.25 -3.09
C THR A 74 -8.03 -1.99 -1.65
N TRP A 75 -8.04 -0.73 -1.24
CA TRP A 75 -7.63 -0.32 0.12
C TRP A 75 -8.72 -0.58 1.16
N LYS A 76 -8.28 -0.99 2.35
CA LYS A 76 -9.13 -1.28 3.52
C LYS A 76 -8.98 -0.18 4.58
N ASP A 77 -9.65 -0.39 5.72
CA ASP A 77 -9.48 0.41 6.94
C ASP A 77 -9.85 1.91 6.76
N GLY A 78 -10.72 2.22 5.80
CA GLY A 78 -11.18 3.58 5.51
C GLY A 78 -10.09 4.51 4.95
N VAL A 79 -8.97 3.96 4.50
CA VAL A 79 -7.86 4.73 3.93
C VAL A 79 -8.10 4.93 2.44
N LYS A 80 -7.84 6.14 1.93
CA LYS A 80 -7.98 6.46 0.51
C LYS A 80 -6.67 7.04 -0.04
N PRO A 81 -5.66 6.19 -0.31
CA PRO A 81 -4.38 6.67 -0.82
C PRO A 81 -4.54 7.29 -2.19
N LYS A 82 -3.83 8.39 -2.43
CA LYS A 82 -3.78 9.03 -3.74
C LYS A 82 -2.80 8.27 -4.62
N ARG A 83 -3.26 7.71 -5.73
CA ARG A 83 -2.38 7.14 -6.75
C ARG A 83 -1.73 8.26 -7.55
N ILE A 84 -0.40 8.22 -7.67
CA ILE A 84 0.40 9.25 -8.36
C ILE A 84 1.11 8.73 -9.62
N TYR A 85 1.27 7.41 -9.74
CA TYR A 85 1.78 6.70 -10.93
C TYR A 85 1.09 5.32 -11.04
#